data_AF-A0AAE7A4P4-F1
#
_entry.id   AF-A0AAE7A4P4-F1
#
_cell.length_a   1.000
_cell.length_b   1.000
_cell.length_c   1.000
_cell.angle_alpha   90.00
_cell.angle_beta   90.00
_cell.angle_gamma   90.00
#
_symmetry.space_group_name_H-M   'P 1'
#
loop_
_entity.id
_entity.type
_entity.pdbx_description
1 polymer ?
#
loop_
_entity_poly.entity_id
_entity_poly.type
_entity_poly.pdbx_seq_one_letter_code
_entity_poly.pdbx_strand_id
1 'polypeptide(L)'
;MIDNQEIEDIESLELQLLNEGVSINEMIRHYARFLLELIKNEKLNNISGDKLQEMASYLTQAVIPGTLESNDGLRKVLFTQLWPIEKEYRESDPAYSALVRCVICCFGNEDDWEQGNSGEETPLWFFLFYIKKVYPDVGQEFVDFFRRVGSSTR
;
A
#
# COMPACT_ATOMS: atom_id res chain seq x y z
N MET A 1 -1.02 -10.96 -13.52
CA MET A 1 -1.81 -10.29 -14.59
C MET A 1 -3.14 -9.95 -13.95
N ILE A 2 -3.63 -8.72 -14.10
CA ILE A 2 -4.95 -8.33 -13.60
C ILE A 2 -5.94 -8.72 -14.68
N ASP A 3 -6.96 -9.53 -14.36
CA ASP A 3 -7.99 -9.92 -15.32
C ASP A 3 -9.14 -8.91 -15.38
N ASN A 4 -10.04 -9.07 -16.37
CA ASN A 4 -11.15 -8.12 -16.57
C ASN A 4 -12.09 -8.04 -15.36
N GLN A 5 -12.27 -9.13 -14.61
CA GLN A 5 -13.11 -9.13 -13.42
C GLN A 5 -12.45 -8.31 -12.30
N GLU A 6 -11.15 -8.51 -12.08
CA GLU A 6 -10.38 -7.70 -11.14
C GLU A 6 -10.38 -6.21 -11.53
N ILE A 7 -10.39 -5.89 -12.82
CA ILE A 7 -10.50 -4.49 -13.28
C ILE A 7 -11.85 -3.89 -12.86
N GLU A 8 -12.95 -4.55 -13.19
CA GLU A 8 -14.30 -4.09 -12.84
C GLU A 8 -14.47 -3.98 -11.31
N ASP A 9 -13.92 -4.92 -10.54
CA ASP A 9 -13.98 -4.90 -9.09
C ASP A 9 -13.21 -3.72 -8.48
N ILE A 10 -12.05 -3.36 -9.05
CA ILE A 10 -11.26 -2.21 -8.59
C ILE A 10 -11.90 -0.89 -8.99
N GLU A 11 -12.39 -0.76 -10.21
CA GLU A 11 -13.13 0.44 -10.64
C GLU A 11 -14.38 0.65 -9.78
N SER A 12 -15.13 -0.42 -9.49
CA SER A 12 -16.28 -0.35 -8.58
C SER A 12 -15.86 0.03 -7.16
N LEU A 13 -14.74 -0.49 -6.66
CA LEU A 13 -14.22 -0.16 -5.34
C LEU A 13 -13.77 1.30 -5.27
N GLU A 14 -13.05 1.79 -6.26
CA GLU A 14 -12.57 3.17 -6.34
C GLU A 14 -13.75 4.15 -6.29
N LEU A 15 -14.76 3.93 -7.13
CA LEU A 15 -16.00 4.72 -7.12
C LEU A 15 -16.70 4.67 -5.75
N GLN A 16 -16.73 3.51 -5.09
CA GLN A 16 -17.33 3.39 -3.76
C GLN A 16 -16.60 4.25 -2.74
N LEU A 17 -15.27 4.12 -2.65
CA LEU A 17 -14.47 4.86 -1.66
C LEU A 17 -14.55 6.38 -1.89
N LEU A 18 -14.54 6.82 -3.16
CA LEU A 18 -14.72 8.22 -3.52
C LEU A 18 -16.11 8.75 -3.12
N ASN A 19 -17.17 7.99 -3.40
CA ASN A 19 -18.54 8.36 -3.01
C ASN A 19 -18.73 8.43 -1.48
N GLU A 20 -17.99 7.62 -0.74
CA GLU A 20 -17.97 7.62 0.72
C GLU A 20 -17.02 8.68 1.31
N GLY A 21 -16.35 9.44 0.46
CA GLY A 21 -15.48 10.56 0.86
C GLY A 21 -14.19 10.12 1.53
N VAL A 22 -13.72 8.90 1.25
CA VAL A 22 -12.45 8.39 1.80
C VAL A 22 -11.29 9.14 1.18
N SER A 23 -10.52 9.84 2.01
CA SER A 23 -9.33 10.60 1.56
C SER A 23 -8.19 9.69 1.11
N ILE A 24 -7.26 10.22 0.31
CA ILE A 24 -6.09 9.48 -0.14
C ILE A 24 -5.24 9.04 1.06
N ASN A 25 -5.09 9.92 2.05
CA ASN A 25 -4.37 9.61 3.28
C ASN A 25 -5.05 8.45 4.05
N GLU A 26 -6.39 8.38 4.06
CA GLU A 26 -7.11 7.22 4.63
C GLU A 26 -6.81 5.93 3.86
N MET A 27 -6.85 5.97 2.53
CA MET A 27 -6.54 4.80 1.70
C MET A 27 -5.12 4.30 1.94
N ILE A 28 -4.14 5.21 2.02
CA ILE A 28 -2.73 4.91 2.34
C ILE A 28 -2.60 4.23 3.71
N ARG A 29 -3.25 4.78 4.75
CA ARG A 29 -3.23 4.17 6.09
C ARG A 29 -3.87 2.79 6.11
N HIS A 30 -4.99 2.62 5.40
CA HIS A 30 -5.65 1.32 5.28
C HIS A 30 -4.80 0.32 4.49
N TYR A 31 -4.06 0.77 3.48
CA TYR A 31 -3.09 -0.07 2.77
C TYR A 31 -1.97 -0.53 3.71
N ALA A 32 -1.43 0.36 4.56
CA ALA A 32 -0.43 -0.03 5.55
C ALA A 32 -0.96 -1.09 6.54
N ARG A 33 -2.24 -0.98 6.95
CA ARG A 33 -2.91 -1.98 7.79
C ARG A 33 -3.06 -3.32 7.06
N PHE A 34 -3.49 -3.28 5.80
CA PHE A 34 -3.61 -4.46 4.95
C PHE A 34 -2.27 -5.23 4.84
N LEU A 35 -1.18 -4.52 4.56
CA LEU A 35 0.16 -5.12 4.49
C LEU A 35 0.58 -5.74 5.83
N LEU A 36 0.29 -5.09 6.96
CA LEU A 36 0.54 -5.67 8.28
C LEU A 36 -0.28 -6.92 8.55
N GLU A 37 -1.54 -6.99 8.11
CA GLU A 37 -2.37 -8.19 8.22
C GLU A 37 -1.78 -9.34 7.41
N LEU A 38 -1.33 -9.09 6.18
CA LEU A 38 -0.66 -10.11 5.35
C LEU A 38 0.62 -10.64 6.02
N ILE A 39 1.43 -9.77 6.63
CA ILE A 39 2.64 -10.17 7.37
C ILE A 39 2.27 -11.01 8.60
N LYS A 40 1.32 -10.55 9.41
CA LYS A 40 0.89 -11.25 10.64
C LYS A 40 0.25 -12.60 10.37
N ASN A 41 -0.47 -12.72 9.26
CA ASN A 41 -1.13 -13.95 8.83
C ASN A 41 -0.22 -14.86 7.98
N GLU A 42 1.09 -14.58 7.94
CA GLU A 42 2.12 -15.36 7.25
C GLU A 42 1.83 -15.58 5.75
N LYS A 43 1.12 -14.64 5.11
CA LYS A 43 0.73 -14.73 3.69
C LYS A 43 1.91 -14.49 2.73
N LEU A 44 2.95 -13.81 3.20
CA LEU A 44 4.13 -13.44 2.40
C LEU A 44 5.29 -14.43 2.60
N ASN A 45 5.00 -15.72 2.44
CA ASN A 45 5.92 -16.82 2.76
C ASN A 45 7.17 -16.92 1.85
N ASN A 46 7.20 -16.14 0.77
CA ASN A 46 8.32 -16.02 -0.16
C ASN A 46 9.39 -15.02 0.30
N ILE A 47 9.20 -14.33 1.44
CA ILE A 47 10.14 -13.36 2.01
C ILE A 47 10.58 -13.85 3.40
N SER A 48 11.85 -13.65 3.76
CA SER A 48 12.37 -14.07 5.05
C SER A 48 11.77 -13.29 6.22
N GLY A 49 11.65 -13.94 7.38
CA GLY A 49 11.09 -13.34 8.60
C GLY A 49 11.77 -12.03 9.01
N ASP A 50 13.10 -11.94 8.92
CA ASP A 50 13.84 -10.72 9.28
C ASP A 50 13.47 -9.54 8.39
N LYS A 51 13.32 -9.78 7.09
CA LYS A 51 12.89 -8.77 6.09
C LYS A 51 11.44 -8.34 6.32
N LEU A 52 10.57 -9.30 6.64
CA LEU A 52 9.18 -9.01 7.00
C LEU A 52 9.09 -8.19 8.29
N GLN A 53 9.91 -8.50 9.29
CA GLN A 53 9.98 -7.76 10.55
C GLN A 53 10.50 -6.33 10.33
N GLU A 54 11.53 -6.17 9.49
CA GLU A 54 12.02 -4.85 9.08
C GLU A 54 10.89 -4.01 8.46
N MET A 55 10.19 -4.55 7.46
CA MET A 55 9.09 -3.85 6.79
C MET A 55 7.90 -3.57 7.72
N ALA A 56 7.57 -4.50 8.62
CA ALA A 56 6.54 -4.29 9.63
C ALA A 56 6.86 -3.08 10.53
N SER A 57 8.13 -2.86 10.88
CA SER A 57 8.53 -1.71 11.70
C SER A 57 8.24 -0.37 11.02
N TYR A 58 8.43 -0.27 9.70
CA TYR A 58 8.05 0.90 8.91
C TYR A 58 6.52 1.05 8.87
N LEU A 59 5.80 -0.03 8.56
CA LEU A 59 4.34 -0.01 8.44
C LEU A 59 3.64 0.38 9.75
N THR A 60 4.19 0.00 10.91
CA THR A 60 3.62 0.42 12.21
C THR A 60 3.64 1.93 12.43
N GLN A 61 4.54 2.66 11.77
CA GLN A 61 4.55 4.13 11.80
C GLN A 61 3.49 4.71 10.87
N ALA A 62 3.29 4.08 9.69
CA ALA A 62 2.33 4.54 8.68
C ALA A 62 0.87 4.36 9.09
N VAL A 63 0.54 3.46 10.01
CA VAL A 63 -0.85 3.24 10.44
C VAL A 63 -1.35 4.26 11.48
N ILE A 64 -0.47 5.06 12.08
CA ILE A 64 -0.81 6.01 13.15
C ILE A 64 -1.39 7.29 12.54
N PRO A 65 -2.69 7.58 12.74
CA PRO A 65 -3.32 8.76 12.14
C PRO A 65 -2.62 10.06 12.54
N GLY A 66 -2.41 10.96 11.59
CA GLY A 66 -1.83 12.28 11.80
C GLY A 66 -0.30 12.29 11.90
N THR A 67 0.37 11.14 11.99
CA THR A 67 1.85 11.11 12.15
C THR A 67 2.56 11.53 10.86
N LEU A 68 2.16 10.95 9.72
CA LEU A 68 2.82 11.23 8.45
C LEU A 68 2.28 12.49 7.77
N GLU A 69 1.02 12.83 8.03
CA GLU A 69 0.33 14.00 7.48
C GLU A 69 0.87 15.29 8.10
N SER A 70 1.23 15.27 9.39
CA SER A 70 1.75 16.44 10.09
C SER A 70 3.29 16.53 10.12
N ASN A 71 4.01 15.53 9.59
CA ASN A 71 5.46 15.44 9.70
C ASN A 71 6.15 15.07 8.38
N ASP A 72 6.17 16.02 7.46
CA ASP A 72 6.86 15.91 6.16
C ASP A 72 8.35 15.56 6.32
N GLY A 73 9.01 16.04 7.38
CA GLY A 73 10.40 15.71 7.70
C GLY A 73 10.60 14.22 7.94
N LEU A 74 9.77 13.61 8.79
CA LEU A 74 9.79 12.17 9.05
C LEU A 74 9.49 11.39 7.77
N ARG A 75 8.45 11.77 7.04
CA ARG A 75 8.07 11.13 5.77
C ARG A 75 9.23 11.09 4.77
N LYS A 76 9.91 12.23 4.56
CA LYS A 76 11.08 12.33 3.67
C LYS A 76 12.24 11.46 4.13
N VAL A 77 12.50 11.39 5.43
CA VAL A 77 13.54 10.51 5.99
C VAL A 77 13.22 9.05 5.68
N LEU A 78 11.99 8.59 5.93
CA LEU A 78 11.58 7.21 5.69
C LEU A 78 11.63 6.85 4.20
N PHE A 79 11.19 7.76 3.31
CA PHE A 79 11.38 7.61 1.87
C PHE A 79 12.85 7.42 1.48
N THR A 80 13.74 8.25 2.05
CA THR A 80 15.18 8.23 1.73
C THR A 80 15.84 6.94 2.24
N GLN A 81 15.31 6.31 3.29
CA GLN A 81 15.79 5.03 3.81
C GLN A 81 15.31 3.83 2.98
N LEU A 82 14.06 3.84 2.51
CA LEU A 82 13.45 2.71 1.80
C LEU A 82 13.92 2.59 0.34
N TRP A 83 14.13 3.70 -0.37
CA TRP A 83 14.54 3.66 -1.77
C TRP A 83 15.88 2.94 -2.03
N PRO A 84 16.94 3.13 -1.22
CA PRO A 84 18.15 2.33 -1.33
C PRO A 84 17.90 0.82 -1.17
N ILE A 85 17.07 0.42 -0.21
CA ILE A 85 16.72 -0.98 0.02
C ILE A 85 16.01 -1.56 -1.22
N GLU A 86 15.00 -0.87 -1.76
CA GLU A 86 14.31 -1.31 -2.98
C GLU A 86 15.28 -1.55 -4.14
N LYS A 87 16.24 -0.62 -4.33
CA LYS A 87 17.23 -0.68 -5.41
C LYS A 87 18.23 -1.82 -5.24
N GLU A 88 18.70 -2.04 -4.01
CA GLU A 88 19.66 -3.09 -3.67
C GLU A 88 19.10 -4.49 -4.00
N TYR A 89 17.83 -4.71 -3.67
CA TYR A 89 17.20 -6.03 -3.81
C TYR A 89 16.46 -6.24 -5.13
N ARG A 90 16.40 -5.24 -6.01
CA ARG A 90 15.59 -5.29 -7.24
C ARG A 90 15.85 -6.52 -8.10
N GLU A 91 17.12 -6.88 -8.28
CA GLU A 91 17.53 -8.01 -9.12
C GLU A 91 17.71 -9.31 -8.33
N SER A 92 18.19 -9.20 -7.07
CA SER A 92 18.56 -10.36 -6.25
C SER A 92 17.40 -10.96 -5.47
N ASP A 93 16.41 -10.15 -5.11
CA ASP A 93 15.18 -10.55 -4.42
C ASP A 93 13.99 -9.68 -4.86
N PRO A 94 13.44 -9.94 -6.06
CA PRO A 94 12.38 -9.11 -6.63
C PRO A 94 11.09 -9.07 -5.79
N ALA A 95 10.80 -10.15 -5.05
CA ALA A 95 9.64 -10.21 -4.15
C ALA A 95 9.81 -9.25 -2.98
N TYR A 96 11.00 -9.24 -2.35
CA TYR A 96 11.29 -8.27 -1.29
C TYR A 96 11.32 -6.84 -1.82
N SER A 97 11.96 -6.60 -2.97
CA SER A 97 11.97 -5.27 -3.60
C SER A 97 10.55 -4.76 -3.88
N ALA A 98 9.65 -5.64 -4.34
CA ALA A 98 8.24 -5.31 -4.53
C ALA A 98 7.51 -5.02 -3.21
N LEU A 99 7.80 -5.75 -2.12
CA LEU A 99 7.27 -5.43 -0.79
C LEU A 99 7.76 -4.06 -0.32
N VAL A 100 9.05 -3.75 -0.50
CA VAL A 100 9.59 -2.42 -0.17
C VAL A 100 8.87 -1.32 -0.94
N ARG A 101 8.52 -1.53 -2.23
CA ARG A 101 7.68 -0.59 -2.97
C ARG A 101 6.27 -0.43 -2.38
N CYS A 102 5.65 -1.52 -1.92
CA CYS A 102 4.38 -1.45 -1.21
C CYS A 102 4.49 -0.58 0.05
N VAL A 103 5.58 -0.75 0.81
CA VAL A 103 5.86 0.04 2.01
C VAL A 103 6.14 1.50 1.67
N ILE A 104 6.87 1.79 0.59
CA ILE A 104 7.09 3.17 0.09
C ILE A 104 5.76 3.87 -0.23
N CYS A 105 4.81 3.17 -0.87
CA CYS A 105 3.48 3.71 -1.13
C CYS A 105 2.73 4.13 0.16
N CYS A 106 3.04 3.51 1.31
CA CYS A 106 2.45 3.86 2.60
C CYS A 106 2.98 5.19 3.19
N PHE A 107 4.01 5.76 2.57
CA PHE A 107 4.57 7.05 2.95
C PHE A 107 4.24 8.16 1.96
N GLY A 108 3.47 7.89 0.92
CA GLY A 108 2.89 8.94 0.08
C GLY A 108 1.97 9.86 0.88
N ASN A 109 1.53 10.95 0.25
CA ASN A 109 0.52 11.82 0.84
C ASN A 109 -0.37 12.42 -0.26
N GLU A 110 -1.51 12.96 0.16
CA GLU A 110 -2.52 13.57 -0.73
C GLU A 110 -1.97 14.73 -1.57
N ASP A 111 -1.21 15.67 -1.00
CA ASP A 111 -0.60 16.78 -1.75
C ASP A 111 0.37 16.29 -2.83
N ASP A 112 1.20 15.29 -2.50
CA ASP A 112 2.15 14.69 -3.47
C ASP A 112 1.40 13.98 -4.59
N TRP A 113 0.25 13.37 -4.28
CA TRP A 113 -0.57 12.66 -5.25
C TRP A 113 -1.26 13.63 -6.21
N GLU A 114 -1.93 14.65 -5.69
CA GLU A 114 -2.64 15.67 -6.47
C GLU A 114 -1.68 16.44 -7.39
N GLN A 115 -0.45 16.69 -6.93
CA GLN A 115 0.59 17.36 -7.74
C GLN A 115 1.28 16.43 -8.73
N GLY A 116 1.25 15.11 -8.49
CA GLY A 116 2.02 14.12 -9.23
C GLY A 116 1.54 13.85 -10.66
N ASN A 117 0.33 14.33 -11.02
CA ASN A 117 -0.32 14.09 -12.32
C ASN A 117 -0.20 12.61 -12.76
N SER A 118 -0.50 11.70 -11.83
CA SER A 118 -0.38 10.24 -12.02
C SER A 118 -1.27 9.71 -13.15
N GLY A 119 -2.32 10.47 -13.50
CA GLY A 119 -3.38 10.05 -14.42
C GLY A 119 -4.46 9.20 -13.76
N GLU A 120 -4.29 8.85 -12.49
CA GLU A 120 -5.21 8.03 -11.70
C GLU A 120 -5.86 8.87 -10.60
N GLU A 121 -7.14 8.64 -10.34
CA GLU A 121 -7.91 9.37 -9.31
C GLU A 121 -7.45 8.97 -7.90
N THR A 122 -7.14 7.69 -7.68
CA THR A 122 -6.68 7.16 -6.38
C THR A 122 -5.43 6.26 -6.50
N PRO A 123 -4.71 6.01 -5.39
CA PRO A 123 -3.55 5.14 -5.41
C PRO A 123 -3.87 3.63 -5.43
N LEU A 124 -5.16 3.23 -5.45
CA LEU A 124 -5.57 1.82 -5.35
C LEU A 124 -4.91 0.92 -6.41
N TRP A 125 -4.82 1.39 -7.65
CA TRP A 125 -4.18 0.66 -8.73
C TRP A 125 -2.70 0.39 -8.48
N PHE A 126 -1.98 1.38 -7.93
CA PHE A 126 -0.58 1.22 -7.57
C PHE A 126 -0.41 0.24 -6.42
N PHE A 127 -1.30 0.29 -5.43
CA PHE A 127 -1.32 -0.66 -4.32
C PHE A 127 -1.46 -2.09 -4.85
N LEU A 128 -2.52 -2.36 -5.62
CA LEU A 128 -2.80 -3.67 -6.18
C LEU A 128 -1.66 -4.17 -7.08
N PHE A 129 -1.13 -3.30 -7.94
CA PHE A 129 -0.06 -3.63 -8.86
C PHE A 129 1.19 -4.12 -8.14
N TYR A 130 1.63 -3.43 -7.08
CA TYR A 130 2.83 -3.84 -6.35
C TYR A 130 2.59 -5.07 -5.49
N ILE A 131 1.45 -5.16 -4.79
CA ILE A 131 1.20 -6.32 -3.93
C ILE A 131 1.04 -7.60 -4.74
N LYS A 132 0.47 -7.57 -5.95
CA LYS A 132 0.40 -8.75 -6.85
C LYS A 132 1.77 -9.25 -7.32
N LYS A 133 2.83 -8.43 -7.22
CA LYS A 133 4.21 -8.90 -7.47
C LYS A 133 4.79 -9.67 -6.29
N VAL A 134 4.23 -9.47 -5.09
CA VAL A 134 4.63 -10.18 -3.87
C VAL A 134 3.74 -11.40 -3.63
N TYR A 135 2.42 -11.21 -3.73
CA TYR A 135 1.37 -12.20 -3.52
C TYR A 135 0.36 -12.15 -4.68
N PRO A 136 0.54 -12.94 -5.76
CA PRO A 136 -0.24 -12.82 -7.00
C PRO A 136 -1.76 -13.00 -6.86
N ASP A 137 -2.19 -13.85 -5.91
CA ASP A 137 -3.59 -14.25 -5.71
C ASP A 137 -4.35 -13.33 -4.75
N VAL A 138 -3.74 -12.20 -4.36
CA VAL A 138 -4.27 -11.27 -3.35
C VAL A 138 -5.49 -10.46 -3.80
N GLY A 139 -5.87 -10.52 -5.08
CA GLY A 139 -6.87 -9.63 -5.68
C GLY A 139 -8.19 -9.54 -4.91
N GLN A 140 -8.85 -10.69 -4.69
CA GLN A 140 -10.11 -10.72 -3.95
C GLN A 140 -9.95 -10.29 -2.49
N GLU A 141 -8.87 -10.73 -1.82
CA GLU A 141 -8.58 -10.37 -0.43
C GLU A 141 -8.37 -8.85 -0.28
N PHE A 142 -7.70 -8.22 -1.26
CA PHE A 142 -7.50 -6.78 -1.34
C PHE A 142 -8.83 -6.03 -1.51
N VAL A 143 -9.65 -6.44 -2.48
CA VAL A 143 -10.95 -5.81 -2.74
C VAL A 143 -11.86 -5.93 -1.52
N ASP A 144 -11.95 -7.12 -0.92
CA ASP A 144 -12.77 -7.37 0.27
C ASP A 144 -12.30 -6.58 1.48
N PHE A 145 -10.99 -6.36 1.61
CA PHE A 145 -10.45 -5.50 2.66
C PHE A 145 -10.89 -4.05 2.49
N PHE A 146 -10.71 -3.49 1.29
CA PHE A 146 -11.01 -2.08 1.04
C PHE A 146 -12.51 -1.78 0.99
N ARG A 147 -13.36 -2.72 0.55
CA ARG A 147 -14.83 -2.56 0.63
C ARG A 147 -15.32 -2.27 2.06
N ARG A 148 -14.64 -2.84 3.08
CA ARG A 148 -14.98 -2.61 4.50
C ARG A 148 -14.55 -1.24 5.00
N VAL A 149 -13.56 -0.60 4.36
CA VAL A 149 -13.06 0.72 4.77
C VAL A 149 -14.16 1.76 4.65
N GLY A 150 -14.77 1.81 3.47
CA GLY A 150 -15.82 2.76 3.17
C GLY A 150 -17.15 2.50 3.91
N SER A 151 -17.41 1.24 4.29
CA SER A 151 -18.57 0.86 5.12
C SER A 151 -18.43 1.22 6.61
N SER A 152 -17.23 1.60 7.08
CA SER A 152 -16.95 1.84 8.50
C SER A 152 -17.20 3.28 8.95
N THR A 153 -17.65 4.16 8.06
CA THR A 153 -17.88 5.59 8.30
C THR A 153 -19.31 5.94 8.75
N ARG A 154 -20.05 4.99 9.33
CA ARG A 154 -21.40 5.21 9.89
C ARG A 154 -21.46 5.03 11.41
#